data_AF-A0A8J7KYD7-F1
#
_entry.id   AF-A0A8J7KYD7-F1
#
_cell.length_a   1.000
_cell.length_b   1.000
_cell.length_c   1.000
_cell.angle_alpha   90.00
_cell.angle_beta   90.00
_cell.angle_gamma   90.00
#
_symmetry.space_group_name_H-M   'P 1'
#
loop_
_entity.id
_entity.type
_entity.pdbx_description
1 polymer ?
#
loop_
_entity_poly.entity_id
_entity_poly.type
_entity_poly.pdbx_seq_one_letter_code
_entity_poly.pdbx_strand_id
1 'polypeptide(L)'
;MRYSDQINNLSNARLLSGGDGVLNTGRFSNLGLWQSDKLHLTAQQAENRAQLLGVNKVDITLSGDFVNTGTGEVASGGALTFAANAVDNAGTVQGQQLLLTAQDVTNQGTLLGLTQLALHTQRLTNLQGGKIFSAQDLLLETAELNQQGQLLALGNLDATFTAPLLFTQQMAAGKRLLVTVNGDFDQRGTMRLLTDSLTNRLGTILAGKDLWIQRDAQGSANTSVLNRSSTIETQNGDITIVTGDLTNQREGFVVTESVTNTEGQNVAPTGTSISIRTDELRDYGFGYYIEDVYNSEPGSNDTPGPVYYRYWRPAVSSIYNKKEYLISEKITAIESPNVSDSISSASNIYKC
;
A
#
# COMPACT_ATOMS: atom_id res chain seq x y z
N MET A 1 17.25 24.86 -39.28
CA MET A 1 15.86 24.69 -39.75
C MET A 1 15.22 23.60 -38.89
N ARG A 2 14.27 23.95 -38.02
CA ARG A 2 13.45 22.94 -37.33
C ARG A 2 12.39 22.50 -38.34
N TYR A 3 12.56 21.33 -38.94
CA TYR A 3 11.44 20.69 -39.64
C TYR A 3 10.39 20.40 -38.57
N SER A 4 9.20 20.99 -38.71
CA SER A 4 8.04 20.55 -37.92
C SER A 4 7.68 19.18 -38.44
N ASP A 5 8.01 18.15 -37.67
CA ASP A 5 7.53 16.80 -37.92
C ASP A 5 6.05 16.77 -37.53
N GLN A 6 5.17 17.06 -38.49
CA GLN A 6 3.73 17.11 -38.28
C GLN A 6 2.98 16.53 -39.47
N ILE A 7 1.96 15.73 -39.19
CA ILE A 7 1.02 15.19 -40.17
C ILE A 7 -0.39 15.72 -39.89
N ASN A 8 -1.02 16.29 -40.91
CA ASN A 8 -2.40 16.78 -40.86
C ASN A 8 -3.27 16.00 -41.85
N ASN A 9 -4.13 15.11 -41.34
CA ASN A 9 -5.18 14.49 -42.14
C ASN A 9 -6.40 15.41 -42.12
N LEU A 10 -6.60 16.18 -43.18
CA LEU A 10 -7.64 17.23 -43.25
C LEU A 10 -9.05 16.64 -43.35
N SER A 11 -10.07 17.51 -43.25
CA SER A 11 -11.47 17.09 -43.44
C SER A 11 -11.68 16.44 -44.80
N ASN A 12 -12.43 15.33 -44.83
CA ASN A 12 -12.66 14.47 -46.00
C ASN A 12 -11.42 13.78 -46.57
N ALA A 13 -10.23 14.00 -46.01
CA ALA A 13 -9.04 13.26 -46.41
C ALA A 13 -9.08 11.82 -45.86
N ARG A 14 -8.43 10.92 -46.58
CA ARG A 14 -8.40 9.49 -46.28
C ARG A 14 -6.96 8.99 -46.34
N LEU A 15 -6.50 8.39 -45.26
CA LEU A 15 -5.27 7.59 -45.20
C LEU A 15 -5.70 6.13 -45.15
N LEU A 16 -5.44 5.36 -46.21
CA LEU A 16 -5.92 3.98 -46.34
C LEU A 16 -4.76 3.03 -46.57
N SER A 17 -4.67 1.98 -45.74
CA SER A 17 -3.80 0.83 -45.94
C SER A 17 -4.62 -0.45 -45.86
N GLY A 18 -4.35 -1.42 -46.73
CA GLY A 18 -4.93 -2.77 -46.64
C GLY A 18 -4.17 -3.69 -45.67
N GLY A 19 -3.02 -3.24 -45.17
CA GLY A 19 -2.18 -3.94 -44.20
C GLY A 19 -1.80 -3.00 -43.06
N ASP A 20 -0.52 -2.97 -42.71
CA ASP A 20 -0.03 -2.06 -41.68
C ASP A 20 -0.04 -0.60 -42.20
N GLY A 21 -0.57 0.31 -41.39
CA GLY A 21 -0.45 1.75 -41.58
C GLY A 21 0.40 2.30 -40.45
N VAL A 22 1.58 2.84 -40.76
CA VAL A 22 2.55 3.30 -39.76
C VAL A 22 2.81 4.78 -39.96
N LEU A 23 2.58 5.58 -38.92
CA LEU A 23 3.01 6.98 -38.86
C LEU A 23 3.91 7.19 -37.65
N ASN A 24 5.08 7.77 -37.89
CA ASN A 24 5.98 8.28 -36.86
C ASN A 24 6.16 9.77 -37.12
N THR A 25 5.67 10.61 -36.19
CA THR A 25 5.69 12.07 -36.39
C THR A 25 5.79 12.81 -35.05
N GLY A 26 6.15 14.09 -35.04
CA GLY A 26 6.09 14.90 -33.82
C GLY A 26 4.64 15.15 -33.42
N ARG A 27 3.81 15.66 -34.35
CA ARG A 27 2.40 15.96 -34.10
C ARG A 27 1.49 15.35 -35.14
N PHE A 28 0.44 14.67 -34.70
CA PHE A 28 -0.59 14.15 -35.59
C PHE A 28 -1.93 14.86 -35.35
N SER A 29 -2.55 15.38 -36.41
CA SER A 29 -3.90 15.96 -36.36
C SER A 29 -4.80 15.24 -37.35
N ASN A 30 -5.90 14.68 -36.87
CA ASN A 30 -6.86 13.96 -37.69
C ASN A 30 -8.24 14.63 -37.69
N LEU A 31 -8.66 15.10 -38.86
CA LEU A 31 -10.01 15.58 -39.16
C LEU A 31 -10.69 14.74 -40.26
N GLY A 32 -10.01 13.69 -40.74
CA GLY A 32 -10.48 12.78 -41.79
C GLY A 32 -10.53 11.33 -41.32
N LEU A 33 -10.45 10.40 -42.27
CA LEU A 33 -10.37 8.97 -41.99
C LEU A 33 -8.92 8.50 -42.08
N TRP A 34 -8.45 7.77 -41.07
CA TRP A 34 -7.32 6.86 -41.23
C TRP A 34 -7.79 5.44 -40.96
N GLN A 35 -7.69 4.57 -41.97
CA GLN A 35 -8.03 3.16 -41.87
C GLN A 35 -6.85 2.27 -42.25
N SER A 36 -6.60 1.23 -41.47
CA SER A 36 -5.57 0.20 -41.76
C SER A 36 -6.00 -1.16 -41.21
N ASP A 37 -5.38 -2.25 -41.68
CA ASP A 37 -5.56 -3.55 -41.02
C ASP A 37 -5.00 -3.48 -39.59
N LYS A 38 -3.76 -2.99 -39.48
CA LYS A 38 -3.12 -2.59 -38.22
C LYS A 38 -2.67 -1.15 -38.30
N LEU A 39 -3.16 -0.32 -37.39
CA LEU A 39 -2.81 1.09 -37.32
C LEU A 39 -1.74 1.26 -36.23
N HIS A 40 -0.59 1.84 -36.58
CA HIS A 40 0.50 2.15 -35.67
C HIS A 40 0.80 3.65 -35.72
N LEU A 41 0.52 4.36 -34.63
CA LEU A 41 0.84 5.77 -34.47
C LEU A 41 1.86 5.96 -33.36
N THR A 42 3.03 6.45 -33.71
CA THR A 42 4.03 6.95 -32.75
C THR A 42 4.12 8.46 -32.91
N ALA A 43 3.86 9.22 -31.85
CA ALA A 43 4.03 10.67 -31.90
C ALA A 43 4.39 11.33 -30.56
N GLN A 44 4.70 12.62 -30.57
CA GLN A 44 4.75 13.40 -29.34
C GLN A 44 3.33 13.77 -28.89
N GLN A 45 2.51 14.29 -29.80
CA GLN A 45 1.13 14.70 -29.52
C GLN A 45 0.22 14.24 -30.64
N ALA A 46 -1.01 13.88 -30.29
CA ALA A 46 -2.01 13.54 -31.29
C ALA A 46 -3.40 14.11 -30.93
N GLU A 47 -4.09 14.61 -31.95
CA GLU A 47 -5.46 15.10 -31.83
C GLU A 47 -6.35 14.39 -32.85
N ASN A 48 -7.45 13.83 -32.37
CA ASN A 48 -8.45 13.16 -33.19
C ASN A 48 -9.81 13.89 -33.12
N ARG A 49 -10.31 14.27 -34.30
CA ARG A 49 -11.61 14.92 -34.53
C ARG A 49 -12.48 14.17 -35.52
N ALA A 50 -12.05 12.98 -35.92
CA ALA A 50 -12.75 12.13 -36.87
C ALA A 50 -12.36 10.67 -36.59
N GLN A 51 -12.00 9.86 -37.59
CA GLN A 51 -11.92 8.41 -37.44
C GLN A 51 -10.50 7.87 -37.55
N LEU A 52 -10.07 7.09 -36.56
CA LEU A 52 -8.89 6.22 -36.57
C LEU A 52 -9.36 4.77 -36.42
N LEU A 53 -9.31 4.01 -37.51
CA LEU A 53 -9.91 2.67 -37.60
C LEU A 53 -8.84 1.61 -37.90
N GLY A 54 -8.64 0.68 -36.96
CA GLY A 54 -7.89 -0.55 -37.18
C GLY A 54 -8.82 -1.75 -37.32
N VAL A 55 -8.64 -2.57 -38.35
CA VAL A 55 -9.47 -3.79 -38.52
C VAL A 55 -9.11 -4.83 -37.46
N ASN A 56 -7.82 -5.12 -37.30
CA ASN A 56 -7.31 -6.14 -36.38
C ASN A 56 -6.54 -5.54 -35.20
N LYS A 57 -5.94 -4.36 -35.36
CA LYS A 57 -5.15 -3.73 -34.31
C LYS A 57 -5.07 -2.22 -34.42
N VAL A 58 -5.03 -1.55 -33.28
CA VAL A 58 -4.61 -0.16 -33.14
C VAL A 58 -3.57 -0.07 -32.04
N ASP A 59 -2.37 0.41 -32.37
CA ASP A 59 -1.33 0.77 -31.41
C ASP A 59 -1.08 2.28 -31.48
N ILE A 60 -1.29 2.98 -30.37
CA ILE A 60 -0.98 4.40 -30.23
C ILE A 60 0.04 4.54 -29.11
N THR A 61 1.22 5.07 -29.43
CA THR A 61 2.28 5.37 -28.46
C THR A 61 2.63 6.85 -28.55
N LEU A 62 2.32 7.61 -27.50
CA LEU A 62 2.61 9.04 -27.42
C LEU A 62 3.56 9.34 -26.28
N SER A 63 4.57 10.19 -26.51
CA SER A 63 5.42 10.70 -25.43
C SER A 63 4.81 11.91 -24.70
N GLY A 64 3.74 12.48 -25.24
CA GLY A 64 2.94 13.55 -24.67
C GLY A 64 1.45 13.21 -24.73
N ASP A 65 0.63 14.21 -25.06
CA ASP A 65 -0.80 14.14 -24.81
C ASP A 65 -1.61 13.69 -26.03
N PHE A 66 -2.72 13.00 -25.76
CA PHE A 66 -3.78 12.72 -26.72
C PHE A 66 -5.03 13.51 -26.42
N VAL A 67 -5.64 14.08 -27.46
CA VAL A 67 -6.97 14.69 -27.39
C VAL A 67 -7.91 14.01 -28.38
N ASN A 68 -8.95 13.36 -27.88
CA ASN A 68 -10.06 12.83 -28.67
C ASN A 68 -11.28 13.73 -28.47
N THR A 69 -11.61 14.54 -29.46
CA THR A 69 -12.75 15.48 -29.33
C THR A 69 -14.09 14.74 -29.38
N GLY A 70 -15.21 15.43 -29.11
CA GLY A 70 -16.54 14.80 -29.07
C GLY A 70 -17.02 14.13 -30.37
N THR A 71 -16.37 14.42 -31.50
CA THR A 71 -16.63 13.76 -32.80
C THR A 71 -15.56 12.73 -33.16
N GLY A 72 -14.52 12.63 -32.35
CA GLY A 72 -13.41 11.70 -32.54
C GLY A 72 -13.78 10.27 -32.16
N GLU A 73 -13.41 9.35 -33.04
CA GLU A 73 -13.54 7.92 -32.88
C GLU A 73 -12.17 7.26 -33.07
N VAL A 74 -11.76 6.46 -32.09
CA VAL A 74 -10.66 5.51 -32.22
C VAL A 74 -11.25 4.13 -32.02
N ALA A 75 -11.22 3.29 -33.05
CA ALA A 75 -11.82 1.97 -33.01
C ALA A 75 -10.87 0.89 -33.52
N SER A 76 -10.80 -0.22 -32.79
CA SER A 76 -10.12 -1.44 -33.21
C SER A 76 -11.11 -2.61 -33.21
N GLY A 77 -11.17 -3.36 -34.32
CA GLY A 77 -11.88 -4.64 -34.37
C GLY A 77 -11.15 -5.76 -33.61
N GLY A 78 -9.92 -5.52 -33.18
CA GLY A 78 -9.14 -6.40 -32.30
C GLY A 78 -8.57 -5.64 -31.10
N ALA A 79 -7.28 -5.85 -30.79
CA ALA A 79 -6.65 -5.17 -29.67
C ALA A 79 -6.45 -3.67 -29.96
N LEU A 80 -6.72 -2.83 -28.97
CA LEU A 80 -6.35 -1.42 -28.93
C LEU A 80 -5.38 -1.23 -27.76
N THR A 81 -4.11 -0.96 -28.07
CA THR A 81 -3.10 -0.59 -27.06
C THR A 81 -2.80 0.90 -27.17
N PHE A 82 -2.98 1.61 -26.07
CA PHE A 82 -2.85 3.06 -26.00
C PHE A 82 -1.92 3.44 -24.86
N ALA A 83 -0.73 3.94 -25.19
CA ALA A 83 0.19 4.57 -24.25
C ALA A 83 0.30 6.07 -24.54
N ALA A 84 0.14 6.92 -23.53
CA ALA A 84 0.32 8.37 -23.62
C ALA A 84 0.78 8.97 -22.28
N ASN A 85 1.20 10.23 -22.27
CA ASN A 85 1.39 10.96 -21.00
C ASN A 85 0.03 11.32 -20.40
N ALA A 86 -0.81 12.04 -21.16
CA ALA A 86 -2.18 12.35 -20.79
C ALA A 86 -3.16 11.99 -21.90
N VAL A 87 -4.39 11.62 -21.53
CA VAL A 87 -5.49 11.34 -22.45
C VAL A 87 -6.70 12.18 -22.05
N ASP A 88 -7.14 13.06 -22.93
CA ASP A 88 -8.43 13.77 -22.84
C ASP A 88 -9.40 13.16 -23.86
N ASN A 89 -10.42 12.46 -23.39
CA ASN A 89 -11.38 11.75 -24.22
C ASN A 89 -12.80 12.29 -24.05
N ALA A 90 -13.22 13.14 -25.00
CA ALA A 90 -14.60 13.55 -25.19
C ALA A 90 -15.37 12.70 -26.21
N GLY A 91 -14.66 11.96 -27.06
CA GLY A 91 -15.23 11.11 -28.11
C GLY A 91 -15.40 9.66 -27.68
N THR A 92 -15.16 8.73 -28.62
CA THR A 92 -15.18 7.29 -28.35
C THR A 92 -13.81 6.67 -28.59
N VAL A 93 -13.35 5.86 -27.64
CA VAL A 93 -12.22 4.94 -27.81
C VAL A 93 -12.72 3.53 -27.52
N GLN A 94 -12.67 2.66 -28.53
CA GLN A 94 -13.20 1.29 -28.46
C GLN A 94 -12.20 0.27 -29.00
N GLY A 95 -12.04 -0.84 -28.28
CA GLY A 95 -11.34 -2.02 -28.77
C GLY A 95 -12.08 -3.31 -28.43
N GLN A 96 -11.78 -4.39 -29.15
CA GLN A 96 -12.17 -5.74 -28.71
C GLN A 96 -11.55 -5.99 -27.32
N GLN A 97 -10.25 -5.73 -27.20
CA GLN A 97 -9.54 -5.58 -25.94
C GLN A 97 -8.95 -4.18 -25.92
N LEU A 98 -9.27 -3.38 -24.90
CA LEU A 98 -8.72 -2.04 -24.75
C LEU A 98 -7.75 -2.03 -23.57
N LEU A 99 -6.47 -1.78 -23.85
CA LEU A 99 -5.44 -1.51 -22.85
C LEU A 99 -5.03 -0.04 -22.98
N LEU A 100 -5.30 0.76 -21.96
CA LEU A 100 -4.91 2.16 -21.89
C LEU A 100 -3.98 2.39 -20.70
N THR A 101 -2.79 2.93 -20.99
CA THR A 101 -1.77 3.29 -20.02
C THR A 101 -1.44 4.77 -20.16
N ALA A 102 -1.66 5.56 -19.11
CA ALA A 102 -1.29 6.98 -19.10
C ALA A 102 -0.88 7.44 -17.70
N GLN A 103 -0.34 8.66 -17.55
CA GLN A 103 -0.23 9.29 -16.23
C GLN A 103 -1.57 9.88 -15.81
N ASP A 104 -2.22 10.56 -16.76
CA ASP A 104 -3.48 11.27 -16.55
C ASP A 104 -4.52 10.83 -17.59
N VAL A 105 -5.73 10.53 -17.12
CA VAL A 105 -6.88 10.25 -18.00
C VAL A 105 -8.05 11.10 -17.56
N THR A 106 -8.51 11.97 -18.46
CA THR A 106 -9.78 12.68 -18.34
C THR A 106 -10.76 12.09 -19.35
N ASN A 107 -11.90 11.60 -18.88
CA ASN A 107 -12.93 11.00 -19.72
C ASN A 107 -14.28 11.67 -19.50
N GLN A 108 -14.82 12.23 -20.58
CA GLN A 108 -16.16 12.81 -20.69
C GLN A 108 -16.95 12.18 -21.84
N GLY A 109 -16.29 11.36 -22.66
CA GLY A 109 -16.88 10.52 -23.69
C GLY A 109 -16.97 9.05 -23.25
N THR A 110 -16.57 8.12 -24.11
CA THR A 110 -16.64 6.68 -23.85
C THR A 110 -15.28 6.00 -24.03
N LEU A 111 -14.86 5.23 -23.03
CA LEU A 111 -13.85 4.18 -23.12
C LEU A 111 -14.55 2.83 -23.06
N LEU A 112 -14.39 2.00 -24.10
CA LEU A 112 -15.11 0.72 -24.22
C LEU A 112 -14.19 -0.45 -24.60
N GLY A 113 -14.21 -1.48 -23.76
CA GLY A 113 -13.65 -2.81 -24.08
C GLY A 113 -14.76 -3.83 -24.28
N LEU A 114 -14.80 -4.51 -25.43
CA LEU A 114 -15.86 -5.49 -25.74
C LEU A 114 -15.64 -6.88 -25.09
N THR A 115 -14.38 -7.26 -24.87
CA THR A 115 -14.00 -8.48 -24.12
C THR A 115 -13.13 -8.18 -22.91
N GLN A 116 -12.48 -7.02 -22.87
CA GLN A 116 -11.74 -6.55 -21.71
C GLN A 116 -11.47 -5.06 -21.86
N LEU A 117 -11.54 -4.34 -20.74
CA LEU A 117 -10.94 -3.02 -20.59
C LEU A 117 -9.91 -3.10 -19.46
N ALA A 118 -8.67 -2.74 -19.75
CA ALA A 118 -7.60 -2.57 -18.78
C ALA A 118 -7.14 -1.11 -18.81
N LEU A 119 -7.19 -0.45 -17.65
CA LEU A 119 -6.85 0.96 -17.50
C LEU A 119 -5.83 1.13 -16.39
N HIS A 120 -4.62 1.54 -16.76
CA HIS A 120 -3.51 1.81 -15.84
C HIS A 120 -3.18 3.29 -15.88
N THR A 121 -3.42 4.03 -14.78
CA THR A 121 -3.16 5.47 -14.75
C THR A 121 -2.77 6.00 -13.38
N GLN A 122 -1.95 7.05 -13.27
CA GLN A 122 -1.74 7.65 -11.95
C GLN A 122 -3.00 8.36 -11.48
N ARG A 123 -3.68 9.09 -12.36
CA ARG A 123 -4.93 9.77 -12.03
C ARG A 123 -5.98 9.53 -13.10
N LEU A 124 -7.18 9.15 -12.65
CA LEU A 124 -8.35 8.95 -13.48
C LEU A 124 -9.47 9.90 -13.08
N THR A 125 -9.80 10.85 -13.95
CA THR A 125 -10.96 11.72 -13.82
C THR A 125 -12.02 11.32 -14.85
N ASN A 126 -13.08 10.65 -14.41
CA ASN A 126 -14.24 10.36 -15.25
C ASN A 126 -15.35 11.35 -14.92
N LEU A 127 -15.50 12.36 -15.76
CA LEU A 127 -16.41 13.47 -15.57
C LEU A 127 -17.87 13.06 -15.75
N GLN A 128 -18.79 13.95 -15.39
CA GLN A 128 -20.21 13.77 -15.66
C GLN A 128 -20.46 13.48 -17.16
N GLY A 129 -21.21 12.43 -17.45
CA GLY A 129 -21.47 11.96 -18.83
C GLY A 129 -20.40 10.99 -19.37
N GLY A 130 -19.22 10.95 -18.76
CA GLY A 130 -18.16 10.00 -19.08
C GLY A 130 -18.56 8.56 -18.78
N LYS A 131 -18.19 7.65 -19.67
CA LYS A 131 -18.46 6.21 -19.58
C LYS A 131 -17.16 5.42 -19.68
N ILE A 132 -16.92 4.56 -18.70
CA ILE A 132 -15.82 3.60 -18.70
C ILE A 132 -16.45 2.21 -18.59
N PHE A 133 -16.63 1.55 -19.73
CA PHE A 133 -17.42 0.34 -19.86
C PHE A 133 -16.59 -0.85 -20.34
N SER A 134 -16.76 -1.98 -19.66
CA SER A 134 -16.35 -3.29 -20.18
C SER A 134 -17.57 -4.18 -20.36
N ALA A 135 -17.74 -4.75 -21.56
CA ALA A 135 -18.77 -5.75 -21.80
C ALA A 135 -18.43 -7.12 -21.18
N GLN A 136 -17.21 -7.29 -20.67
CA GLN A 136 -16.83 -8.40 -19.80
C GLN A 136 -16.06 -7.83 -18.61
N ASP A 137 -14.77 -8.16 -18.48
CA ASP A 137 -13.99 -7.82 -17.29
C ASP A 137 -13.33 -6.44 -17.45
N LEU A 138 -13.31 -5.67 -16.35
CA LEU A 138 -12.62 -4.39 -16.23
C LEU A 138 -11.52 -4.53 -15.19
N LEU A 139 -10.27 -4.32 -15.61
CA LEU A 139 -9.14 -4.11 -14.73
C LEU A 139 -8.87 -2.61 -14.65
N LEU A 140 -8.97 -2.04 -13.46
CA LEU A 140 -8.65 -0.64 -13.19
C LEU A 140 -7.54 -0.56 -12.17
N GLU A 141 -6.41 -0.02 -12.56
CA GLU A 141 -5.32 0.30 -11.65
C GLU A 141 -5.07 1.80 -11.72
N THR A 142 -5.35 2.51 -10.63
CA THR A 142 -5.03 3.93 -10.58
C THR A 142 -4.66 4.44 -9.20
N ALA A 143 -3.78 5.43 -9.08
CA ALA A 143 -3.50 5.99 -7.76
C ALA A 143 -4.72 6.78 -7.27
N GLU A 144 -5.14 7.79 -8.05
CA GLU A 144 -6.24 8.68 -7.72
C GLU A 144 -7.44 8.48 -8.66
N LEU A 145 -8.63 8.34 -8.08
CA LEU A 145 -9.87 8.20 -8.81
C LEU A 145 -10.83 9.35 -8.47
N ASN A 146 -11.23 10.14 -9.47
CA ASN A 146 -12.34 11.09 -9.40
C ASN A 146 -13.44 10.63 -10.36
N GLN A 147 -14.53 10.09 -9.82
CA GLN A 147 -15.60 9.48 -10.63
C GLN A 147 -16.93 10.17 -10.43
N GLN A 148 -17.35 10.88 -11.48
CA GLN A 148 -18.64 11.58 -11.64
C GLN A 148 -19.47 11.03 -12.80
N GLY A 149 -18.86 10.20 -13.65
CA GLY A 149 -19.51 9.47 -14.73
C GLY A 149 -19.96 8.06 -14.32
N GLN A 150 -20.01 7.15 -15.30
CA GLN A 150 -20.33 5.74 -15.10
C GLN A 150 -19.08 4.88 -15.26
N LEU A 151 -18.88 3.94 -14.33
CA LEU A 151 -17.86 2.91 -14.39
C LEU A 151 -18.55 1.55 -14.21
N LEU A 152 -18.58 0.75 -15.28
CA LEU A 152 -19.38 -0.48 -15.33
C LEU A 152 -18.60 -1.61 -16.02
N ALA A 153 -18.58 -2.78 -15.38
CA ALA A 153 -18.21 -4.04 -15.99
C ALA A 153 -19.44 -4.95 -16.03
N LEU A 154 -19.75 -5.57 -17.18
CA LEU A 154 -20.79 -6.61 -17.20
C LEU A 154 -20.27 -7.95 -16.66
N GLY A 155 -18.95 -8.15 -16.65
CA GLY A 155 -18.26 -9.25 -15.98
C GLY A 155 -17.77 -8.86 -14.59
N ASN A 156 -16.50 -9.14 -14.31
CA ASN A 156 -15.83 -8.74 -13.09
C ASN A 156 -15.26 -7.31 -13.20
N LEU A 157 -15.26 -6.59 -12.09
CA LEU A 157 -14.51 -5.35 -11.93
C LEU A 157 -13.45 -5.57 -10.86
N ASP A 158 -12.19 -5.55 -11.28
CA ASP A 158 -11.02 -5.59 -10.41
C ASP A 158 -10.38 -4.20 -10.40
N ALA A 159 -10.58 -3.47 -9.30
CA ALA A 159 -10.10 -2.11 -9.15
C ALA A 159 -9.07 -2.02 -8.02
N THR A 160 -7.87 -1.52 -8.32
CA THR A 160 -6.81 -1.25 -7.35
C THR A 160 -6.50 0.24 -7.30
N PHE A 161 -6.59 0.81 -6.11
CA PHE A 161 -6.33 2.21 -5.81
C PHE A 161 -5.13 2.34 -4.88
N THR A 162 -4.20 3.27 -5.14
CA THR A 162 -3.02 3.48 -4.27
C THR A 162 -3.01 4.83 -3.54
N ALA A 163 -4.03 5.67 -3.76
CA ALA A 163 -4.32 6.86 -2.99
C ALA A 163 -5.77 6.79 -2.48
N PRO A 164 -6.20 7.70 -1.59
CA PRO A 164 -7.56 7.74 -1.11
C PRO A 164 -8.59 7.81 -2.24
N LEU A 165 -9.62 6.97 -2.15
CA LEU A 165 -10.62 6.86 -3.21
C LEU A 165 -11.69 7.95 -3.07
N LEU A 166 -11.75 8.93 -3.99
CA LEU A 166 -12.84 9.92 -4.07
C LEU A 166 -13.93 9.47 -5.04
N PHE A 167 -14.92 8.75 -4.52
CA PHE A 167 -15.95 8.14 -5.34
C PHE A 167 -17.32 8.80 -5.15
N THR A 168 -17.88 9.45 -6.19
CA THR A 168 -19.13 10.22 -6.04
C THR A 168 -20.36 9.62 -6.71
N GLN A 169 -20.22 8.59 -7.55
CA GLN A 169 -21.31 8.07 -8.39
C GLN A 169 -21.45 6.54 -8.37
N GLN A 170 -21.73 5.86 -9.49
CA GLN A 170 -22.00 4.42 -9.52
C GLN A 170 -20.82 3.63 -10.12
N MET A 171 -20.41 2.58 -9.40
CA MET A 171 -19.40 1.59 -9.76
C MET A 171 -20.12 0.25 -9.65
N ALA A 172 -20.18 -0.49 -10.76
CA ALA A 172 -20.96 -1.72 -10.81
C ALA A 172 -20.21 -2.81 -11.59
N ALA A 173 -20.39 -4.04 -11.12
CA ALA A 173 -19.94 -5.25 -11.78
C ALA A 173 -21.14 -6.19 -11.95
N GLY A 174 -21.26 -6.86 -13.10
CA GLY A 174 -22.30 -7.86 -13.33
C GLY A 174 -22.03 -9.20 -12.64
N LYS A 175 -20.77 -9.48 -12.25
CA LYS A 175 -20.36 -10.68 -11.53
C LYS A 175 -19.75 -10.33 -10.17
N ARG A 176 -18.45 -10.03 -10.14
CA ARG A 176 -17.69 -9.73 -8.92
C ARG A 176 -17.16 -8.31 -8.96
N LEU A 177 -17.37 -7.56 -7.90
CA LEU A 177 -16.71 -6.29 -7.64
C LEU A 177 -15.62 -6.51 -6.59
N LEU A 178 -14.35 -6.37 -6.97
CA LEU A 178 -13.22 -6.32 -6.04
C LEU A 178 -12.61 -4.93 -6.11
N VAL A 179 -12.57 -4.27 -4.96
CA VAL A 179 -11.94 -2.96 -4.79
C VAL A 179 -10.85 -3.13 -3.74
N THR A 180 -9.60 -2.99 -4.18
CA THR A 180 -8.42 -2.97 -3.32
C THR A 180 -8.00 -1.51 -3.18
N VAL A 181 -8.00 -0.97 -1.97
CA VAL A 181 -7.53 0.39 -1.72
C VAL A 181 -6.32 0.31 -0.80
N ASN A 182 -5.15 0.60 -1.34
CA ASN A 182 -3.90 0.72 -0.59
C ASN A 182 -3.81 2.15 -0.02
N GLY A 183 -4.79 2.52 0.81
CA GLY A 183 -5.02 3.86 1.36
C GLY A 183 -6.38 3.96 2.06
N ASP A 184 -6.93 5.17 2.18
CA ASP A 184 -8.25 5.39 2.78
C ASP A 184 -9.39 5.27 1.74
N PHE A 185 -10.53 4.71 2.15
CA PHE A 185 -11.76 4.68 1.34
C PHE A 185 -12.69 5.83 1.78
N ASP A 186 -12.55 7.02 1.17
CA ASP A 186 -13.27 8.26 1.53
C ASP A 186 -14.38 8.63 0.53
N GLN A 187 -15.63 8.37 0.89
CA GLN A 187 -16.78 8.79 0.08
C GLN A 187 -17.51 9.94 0.76
N ARG A 188 -17.57 11.13 0.13
CA ARG A 188 -18.17 12.37 0.70
C ARG A 188 -19.71 12.35 0.93
N GLY A 189 -20.39 11.22 0.78
CA GLY A 189 -21.86 11.13 0.83
C GLY A 189 -22.34 9.96 1.69
N THR A 190 -23.53 9.45 1.36
CA THR A 190 -24.00 8.18 1.92
C THR A 190 -23.28 7.03 1.22
N MET A 191 -22.65 6.15 1.99
CA MET A 191 -21.96 4.96 1.52
C MET A 191 -22.81 3.72 1.81
N ARG A 192 -23.01 2.85 0.80
CA ARG A 192 -23.66 1.53 0.96
C ARG A 192 -22.73 0.43 0.50
N LEU A 193 -22.19 -0.34 1.45
CA LEU A 193 -21.34 -1.50 1.20
C LEU A 193 -22.19 -2.76 1.23
N LEU A 194 -22.57 -3.25 0.04
CA LEU A 194 -23.38 -4.46 -0.15
C LEU A 194 -22.46 -5.66 -0.39
N THR A 195 -22.19 -6.48 0.62
CA THR A 195 -21.23 -7.61 0.55
C THR A 195 -21.61 -8.74 1.51
N ASP A 196 -21.30 -10.01 1.27
CA ASP A 196 -21.54 -11.04 2.30
C ASP A 196 -20.50 -11.01 3.44
N SER A 197 -19.29 -10.49 3.17
CA SER A 197 -18.25 -10.30 4.17
C SER A 197 -17.48 -8.99 3.92
N LEU A 198 -17.17 -8.25 4.97
CA LEU A 198 -16.31 -7.06 4.91
C LEU A 198 -15.08 -7.25 5.80
N THR A 199 -13.90 -6.97 5.24
CA THR A 199 -12.64 -6.94 6.00
C THR A 199 -11.97 -5.58 5.79
N ASN A 200 -11.85 -4.80 6.84
CA ASN A 200 -11.06 -3.58 6.91
C ASN A 200 -9.80 -3.87 7.74
N ARG A 201 -8.61 -3.74 7.14
CA ARG A 201 -7.33 -4.01 7.80
C ARG A 201 -6.30 -2.98 7.39
N LEU A 202 -5.61 -2.38 8.37
CA LEU A 202 -4.65 -1.28 8.19
C LEU A 202 -5.17 -0.11 7.34
N GLY A 203 -6.48 0.16 7.32
CA GLY A 203 -7.10 1.23 6.51
C GLY A 203 -8.23 1.97 7.21
N THR A 204 -8.72 3.02 6.56
CA THR A 204 -9.88 3.80 6.99
C THR A 204 -11.03 3.62 6.00
N ILE A 205 -12.22 3.30 6.49
CA ILE A 205 -13.49 3.48 5.76
C ILE A 205 -14.12 4.75 6.29
N LEU A 206 -14.26 5.77 5.45
CA LEU A 206 -14.84 7.06 5.82
C LEU A 206 -16.01 7.39 4.89
N ALA A 207 -17.19 7.59 5.47
CA ALA A 207 -18.37 8.12 4.77
C ALA A 207 -18.63 9.58 5.19
N GLY A 208 -18.96 10.44 4.23
CA GLY A 208 -19.22 11.86 4.46
C GLY A 208 -20.56 12.11 5.13
N LYS A 209 -21.52 11.21 4.91
CA LYS A 209 -22.84 11.14 5.55
C LYS A 209 -23.06 9.72 6.11
N ASP A 210 -24.21 9.09 5.85
CA ASP A 210 -24.57 7.79 6.45
C ASP A 210 -23.74 6.63 5.84
N LEU A 211 -23.37 5.62 6.64
CA LEU A 211 -22.71 4.39 6.19
C LEU A 211 -23.59 3.18 6.47
N TRP A 212 -23.94 2.41 5.44
CA TRP A 212 -24.63 1.13 5.58
C TRP A 212 -23.75 -0.04 5.13
N ILE A 213 -23.65 -1.06 5.97
CA ILE A 213 -22.95 -2.31 5.68
C ILE A 213 -23.97 -3.45 5.83
N GLN A 214 -24.28 -4.13 4.73
CA GLN A 214 -25.29 -5.21 4.67
C GLN A 214 -24.99 -6.13 3.46
N ARG A 215 -25.68 -7.26 3.32
CA ARG A 215 -25.41 -8.24 2.25
C ARG A 215 -25.94 -7.82 0.88
N ASP A 216 -27.15 -7.26 0.85
CA ASP A 216 -27.87 -6.95 -0.38
C ASP A 216 -28.72 -5.69 -0.22
N ALA A 217 -29.36 -5.24 -1.30
CA ALA A 217 -30.19 -4.03 -1.27
C ALA A 217 -31.45 -4.17 -0.40
N GLN A 218 -31.86 -5.42 -0.12
CA GLN A 218 -33.03 -5.79 0.69
C GLN A 218 -32.74 -5.72 2.20
N GLY A 219 -31.48 -5.58 2.61
CA GLY A 219 -31.08 -5.42 4.01
C GLY A 219 -30.78 -6.75 4.71
N SER A 220 -30.48 -7.82 3.97
CA SER A 220 -30.03 -9.07 4.58
C SER A 220 -28.70 -8.86 5.33
N ALA A 221 -28.51 -9.55 6.45
CA ALA A 221 -27.28 -9.42 7.25
C ALA A 221 -26.05 -9.96 6.52
N ASN A 222 -24.90 -9.29 6.61
CA ASN A 222 -23.60 -9.89 6.25
C ASN A 222 -23.36 -11.15 7.11
N THR A 223 -22.52 -12.06 6.63
CA THR A 223 -21.96 -13.13 7.47
C THR A 223 -20.99 -12.55 8.51
N SER A 224 -20.07 -11.69 8.10
CA SER A 224 -19.09 -11.08 9.01
C SER A 224 -18.61 -9.69 8.57
N VAL A 225 -18.35 -8.83 9.56
CA VAL A 225 -17.61 -7.57 9.41
C VAL A 225 -16.42 -7.60 10.36
N LEU A 226 -15.21 -7.54 9.81
CA LEU A 226 -13.95 -7.51 10.54
C LEU A 226 -13.26 -6.17 10.34
N ASN A 227 -13.05 -5.41 11.42
CA ASN A 227 -12.23 -4.20 11.46
C ASN A 227 -10.99 -4.47 12.31
N ARG A 228 -9.79 -4.40 11.71
CA ARG A 228 -8.55 -4.86 12.35
C ARG A 228 -7.35 -3.92 12.17
N SER A 229 -6.92 -3.29 13.25
CA SER A 229 -6.01 -2.12 13.25
C SER A 229 -6.44 -1.10 12.20
N SER A 230 -7.70 -0.67 12.26
CA SER A 230 -8.38 0.11 11.21
C SER A 230 -9.49 1.01 11.76
N THR A 231 -9.93 1.96 10.94
CA THR A 231 -11.00 2.91 11.29
C THR A 231 -12.21 2.72 10.37
N ILE A 232 -13.42 2.74 10.92
CA ILE A 232 -14.68 2.89 10.17
C ILE A 232 -15.41 4.10 10.74
N GLU A 233 -15.62 5.14 9.95
CA GLU A 233 -16.20 6.39 10.43
C GLU A 233 -17.20 7.06 9.48
N THR A 234 -18.07 7.89 10.06
CA THR A 234 -18.87 8.87 9.33
C THR A 234 -18.51 10.29 9.78
N GLN A 235 -18.35 11.23 8.83
CA GLN A 235 -18.15 12.66 9.12
C GLN A 235 -19.45 13.34 9.56
N ASN A 236 -20.58 12.92 8.99
CA ASN A 236 -21.93 13.36 9.34
C ASN A 236 -22.86 12.14 9.32
N GLY A 237 -23.96 12.11 10.08
CA GLY A 237 -24.94 11.01 9.98
C GLY A 237 -24.50 9.67 10.58
N ASP A 238 -25.30 8.64 10.34
CA ASP A 238 -25.30 7.39 11.12
C ASP A 238 -24.47 6.26 10.48
N ILE A 239 -23.97 5.33 11.30
CA ILE A 239 -23.45 4.02 10.84
C ILE A 239 -24.49 2.95 11.12
N THR A 240 -24.85 2.15 10.13
CA THR A 240 -25.69 0.95 10.26
C THR A 240 -24.91 -0.28 9.76
N ILE A 241 -24.71 -1.25 10.63
CA ILE A 241 -24.07 -2.53 10.30
C ILE A 241 -25.06 -3.66 10.57
N VAL A 242 -25.52 -4.31 9.50
CA VAL A 242 -26.43 -5.46 9.57
C VAL A 242 -25.58 -6.71 9.36
N THR A 243 -25.14 -7.38 10.42
CA THR A 243 -24.18 -8.48 10.32
C THR A 243 -24.42 -9.55 11.38
N GLY A 244 -24.16 -10.82 11.02
CA GLY A 244 -24.10 -11.91 11.99
C GLY A 244 -23.01 -11.62 13.03
N ASP A 245 -21.77 -11.44 12.56
CA ASP A 245 -20.62 -11.13 13.41
C ASP A 245 -20.01 -9.76 13.10
N LEU A 246 -19.70 -8.99 14.15
CA LEU A 246 -18.93 -7.75 14.07
C LEU A 246 -17.73 -7.88 14.99
N THR A 247 -16.53 -7.93 14.42
CA THR A 247 -15.27 -8.03 15.15
C THR A 247 -14.48 -6.74 14.94
N ASN A 248 -14.31 -5.96 16.00
CA ASN A 248 -13.45 -4.78 16.01
C ASN A 248 -12.24 -5.06 16.91
N GLN A 249 -11.07 -5.31 16.33
CA GLN A 249 -9.95 -5.88 17.08
C GLN A 249 -8.59 -5.35 16.61
N ARG A 250 -7.76 -4.90 17.56
CA ARG A 250 -6.36 -4.53 17.29
C ARG A 250 -5.46 -5.72 17.03
N GLU A 251 -4.52 -5.56 16.10
CA GLU A 251 -3.34 -6.44 16.06
C GLU A 251 -2.67 -6.47 17.44
N GLY A 252 -2.45 -7.68 17.95
CA GLY A 252 -1.94 -7.90 19.31
C GLY A 252 -0.50 -7.41 19.47
N PHE A 253 -0.05 -7.36 20.74
CA PHE A 253 1.31 -6.98 21.09
C PHE A 253 2.35 -7.92 20.49
N VAL A 254 3.45 -7.34 20.02
CA VAL A 254 4.68 -8.11 19.74
C VAL A 254 5.50 -8.11 21.03
N VAL A 255 5.67 -9.30 21.62
CA VAL A 255 6.51 -9.49 22.80
C VAL A 255 7.86 -10.03 22.34
N THR A 256 8.88 -9.19 22.45
CA THR A 256 10.26 -9.61 22.21
C THR A 256 10.94 -9.80 23.57
N GLU A 257 11.24 -11.06 23.89
CA GLU A 257 12.05 -11.38 25.06
C GLU A 257 13.50 -11.52 24.62
N SER A 258 14.38 -10.68 25.16
CA SER A 258 15.82 -10.84 25.02
C SER A 258 16.44 -11.08 26.38
N VAL A 259 17.19 -12.17 26.49
CA VAL A 259 18.03 -12.44 27.65
C VAL A 259 19.45 -12.02 27.28
N THR A 260 19.96 -11.00 27.96
CA THR A 260 21.35 -10.60 27.84
C THR A 260 22.10 -11.18 29.03
N ASN A 261 23.01 -12.12 28.76
CA ASN A 261 23.96 -12.55 29.78
C ASN A 261 25.08 -11.51 29.84
N THR A 262 25.46 -11.07 31.04
CA THR A 262 26.53 -10.09 31.22
C THR A 262 27.86 -10.74 30.81
N GLU A 263 28.36 -10.45 29.60
CA GLU A 263 29.66 -10.98 29.14
C GLU A 263 30.79 -10.51 30.08
N GLY A 264 31.61 -11.47 30.54
CA GLY A 264 32.80 -11.21 31.36
C GLY A 264 32.68 -11.51 32.86
N GLN A 265 31.52 -11.96 33.35
CA GLN A 265 31.34 -12.40 34.75
C GLN A 265 31.45 -13.94 34.86
N ASN A 266 32.51 -14.46 35.50
CA ASN A 266 32.72 -15.89 35.75
C ASN A 266 31.85 -16.44 36.91
N VAL A 267 30.56 -16.08 36.93
CA VAL A 267 29.63 -16.49 37.98
C VAL A 267 28.67 -17.55 37.42
N ALA A 268 28.91 -18.82 37.73
CA ALA A 268 28.06 -19.92 37.28
C ALA A 268 26.69 -19.87 38.01
N PRO A 269 25.54 -19.97 37.31
CA PRO A 269 24.22 -19.73 37.92
C PRO A 269 23.74 -20.77 38.96
N THR A 270 24.42 -21.92 39.07
CA THR A 270 23.86 -23.12 39.74
C THR A 270 24.80 -23.83 40.71
N GLY A 271 25.89 -23.19 41.16
CA GLY A 271 26.83 -23.76 42.12
C GLY A 271 26.80 -23.09 43.50
N THR A 272 27.16 -23.82 44.55
CA THR A 272 27.43 -23.27 45.90
C THR A 272 28.77 -22.53 46.01
N SER A 273 29.51 -22.41 44.90
CA SER A 273 30.85 -21.83 44.82
C SER A 273 30.96 -20.91 43.61
N ILE A 274 31.42 -19.67 43.84
CA ILE A 274 31.63 -18.64 42.82
C ILE A 274 33.14 -18.40 42.67
N SER A 275 33.65 -18.36 41.44
CA SER A 275 35.04 -18.02 41.14
C SER A 275 35.16 -16.54 40.80
N ILE A 276 35.69 -15.75 41.73
CA ILE A 276 35.89 -14.31 41.58
C ILE A 276 37.39 -14.07 41.37
N ARG A 277 37.76 -13.24 40.39
CA ARG A 277 39.16 -12.82 40.28
C ARG A 277 39.53 -11.94 41.47
N THR A 278 40.71 -12.13 42.02
CA THR A 278 41.14 -11.43 43.25
C THR A 278 41.27 -9.92 43.07
N ASP A 279 41.41 -9.40 41.85
CA ASP A 279 41.43 -7.97 41.54
C ASP A 279 40.03 -7.32 41.50
N GLU A 280 38.96 -8.12 41.43
CA GLU A 280 37.57 -7.63 41.58
C GLU A 280 37.15 -7.48 43.06
N LEU A 281 38.01 -7.93 43.97
CA LEU A 281 37.85 -7.81 45.41
C LEU A 281 38.64 -6.58 45.88
N ARG A 282 37.94 -5.62 46.51
CA ARG A 282 38.58 -4.40 47.03
C ARG A 282 39.16 -4.67 48.42
N ASP A 283 40.24 -3.97 48.79
CA ASP A 283 40.93 -4.07 50.09
C ASP A 283 40.04 -3.69 51.31
N TYR A 284 38.87 -3.08 51.06
CA TYR A 284 37.91 -2.68 52.07
C TYR A 284 36.51 -3.28 51.77
N GLY A 285 36.03 -4.20 52.62
CA GLY A 285 34.70 -4.83 52.52
C GLY A 285 34.76 -6.37 52.42
N PHE A 286 33.95 -6.96 51.51
CA PHE A 286 34.09 -8.35 51.04
C PHE A 286 35.30 -8.39 50.09
N GLY A 287 36.46 -8.74 50.63
CA GLY A 287 37.75 -8.41 50.03
C GLY A 287 38.83 -9.46 50.30
N TYR A 288 40.09 -9.05 50.17
CA TYR A 288 41.22 -9.76 50.75
C TYR A 288 41.98 -8.83 51.69
N TYR A 289 42.62 -9.38 52.71
CA TYR A 289 43.64 -8.67 53.47
C TYR A 289 45.01 -9.21 53.13
N ILE A 290 45.98 -8.30 53.08
CA ILE A 290 47.38 -8.61 52.93
C ILE A 290 47.99 -8.59 54.33
N GLU A 291 48.48 -9.73 54.78
CA GLU A 291 49.23 -9.84 56.03
C GLU A 291 50.69 -10.12 55.69
N ASP A 292 51.56 -9.18 56.06
CA ASP A 292 53.01 -9.35 55.96
C ASP A 292 53.49 -9.93 57.31
N VAL A 293 53.88 -11.21 57.31
CA VAL A 293 54.26 -11.90 58.56
C VAL A 293 55.77 -11.80 58.77
N TYR A 294 56.17 -11.35 59.96
CA TYR A 294 57.55 -11.30 60.42
C TYR A 294 57.88 -12.55 61.23
N ASN A 295 58.87 -13.35 60.77
CA ASN A 295 59.45 -14.40 61.58
C ASN A 295 60.95 -14.16 61.71
N SER A 296 61.44 -14.05 62.94
CA SER A 296 62.86 -14.22 63.25
C SER A 296 63.09 -15.69 63.58
N GLU A 297 63.89 -16.40 62.78
CA GLU A 297 64.30 -17.76 63.15
C GLU A 297 65.17 -17.71 64.42
N PRO A 298 64.83 -18.49 65.46
CA PRO A 298 65.61 -18.51 66.69
C PRO A 298 66.78 -19.50 66.54
N GLY A 299 67.99 -18.98 66.30
CA GLY A 299 69.20 -19.74 66.59
C GLY A 299 70.39 -19.50 65.68
N SER A 300 71.12 -18.41 65.91
CA SER A 300 72.58 -18.31 66.01
C SER A 300 72.96 -16.83 65.97
N ASN A 301 74.03 -16.44 66.66
CA ASN A 301 74.38 -15.04 66.99
C ASN A 301 74.83 -14.16 65.80
N ASP A 302 74.34 -14.41 64.59
CA ASP A 302 74.44 -13.51 63.44
C ASP A 302 73.03 -13.28 62.90
N THR A 303 72.43 -12.13 63.18
CA THR A 303 71.06 -11.80 62.74
C THR A 303 70.92 -11.88 61.21
N PRO A 304 70.14 -12.82 60.65
CA PRO A 304 69.66 -12.72 59.27
C PRO A 304 68.52 -11.69 59.24
N GLY A 305 68.53 -10.79 58.26
CA GLY A 305 67.48 -9.79 58.07
C GLY A 305 66.11 -10.42 57.73
N PRO A 306 65.00 -9.71 57.96
CA PRO A 306 63.66 -10.28 57.86
C PRO A 306 63.28 -10.71 56.44
N VAL A 307 62.61 -11.87 56.33
CA VAL A 307 61.91 -12.34 55.11
C VAL A 307 60.42 -12.04 55.27
N TYR A 308 59.86 -11.30 54.32
CA TYR A 308 58.43 -10.98 54.30
C TYR A 308 57.68 -12.00 53.45
N TYR A 309 56.74 -12.72 54.06
CA TYR A 309 55.76 -13.52 53.32
C TYR A 309 54.46 -12.73 53.23
N ARG A 310 53.98 -12.58 51.99
CA ARG A 310 52.72 -11.92 51.71
C ARG A 310 51.60 -12.96 51.56
N TYR A 311 50.70 -13.01 52.54
CA TYR A 311 49.54 -13.89 52.49
C TYR A 311 48.28 -13.11 52.10
N TRP A 312 47.46 -13.73 51.25
CA TRP A 312 46.16 -13.22 50.84
C TRP A 312 45.10 -14.04 51.56
N ARG A 313 44.29 -13.40 52.42
CA ARG A 313 43.18 -14.07 53.11
C ARG A 313 41.86 -13.39 52.77
N PRO A 314 40.79 -14.14 52.45
CA PRO A 314 39.46 -13.57 52.27
C PRO A 314 39.02 -12.81 53.52
N ALA A 315 38.58 -11.58 53.30
CA ALA A 315 38.12 -10.64 54.30
C ALA A 315 36.60 -10.53 54.22
N VAL A 316 35.89 -10.82 55.30
CA VAL A 316 34.47 -10.49 55.42
C VAL A 316 34.32 -9.56 56.61
N SER A 317 34.24 -8.26 56.35
CA SER A 317 33.89 -7.27 57.39
C SER A 317 32.44 -7.51 57.83
N SER A 318 32.17 -7.51 59.15
CA SER A 318 30.85 -7.80 59.72
C SER A 318 29.75 -6.82 59.31
N ILE A 319 30.12 -5.63 58.82
CA ILE A 319 29.19 -4.62 58.28
C ILE A 319 28.90 -4.80 56.78
N TYR A 320 29.64 -5.66 56.07
CA TYR A 320 29.40 -6.01 54.66
C TYR A 320 29.24 -7.53 54.56
N ASN A 321 28.02 -8.04 54.79
CA ASN A 321 27.75 -9.49 54.83
C ASN A 321 27.17 -10.05 53.52
N LYS A 322 26.96 -9.23 52.48
CA LYS A 322 26.37 -9.63 51.20
C LYS A 322 26.99 -8.86 50.03
N LYS A 323 27.32 -9.55 48.93
CA LYS A 323 27.67 -8.95 47.63
C LYS A 323 26.80 -9.59 46.55
N GLU A 324 26.10 -8.77 45.77
CA GLU A 324 25.17 -9.21 44.73
C GLU A 324 25.80 -8.96 43.34
N TYR A 325 25.55 -9.87 42.41
CA TYR A 325 26.08 -9.83 41.05
C TYR A 325 24.93 -9.98 40.05
N LEU A 326 24.91 -9.14 39.01
CA LEU A 326 23.96 -9.25 37.91
C LEU A 326 24.46 -10.28 36.89
N ILE A 327 23.89 -11.48 36.93
CA ILE A 327 24.32 -12.62 36.11
C ILE A 327 23.60 -12.71 34.75
N SER A 328 22.39 -12.17 34.67
CA SER A 328 21.58 -12.12 33.45
C SER A 328 20.47 -11.10 33.62
N GLU A 329 20.09 -10.44 32.54
CA GLU A 329 18.93 -9.56 32.50
C GLU A 329 17.94 -10.07 31.45
N LYS A 330 16.66 -10.21 31.84
CA LYS A 330 15.57 -10.50 30.91
C LYS A 330 14.88 -9.17 30.59
N ILE A 331 15.11 -8.66 29.39
CA ILE A 331 14.40 -7.48 28.88
C ILE A 331 13.18 -8.00 28.15
N THR A 332 12.00 -7.57 28.60
CA THR A 332 10.73 -7.82 27.91
C THR A 332 10.33 -6.52 27.23
N ALA A 333 10.58 -6.43 25.92
CA ALA A 333 10.09 -5.32 25.13
C ALA A 333 8.69 -5.66 24.61
N ILE A 334 7.71 -4.83 24.97
CA ILE A 334 6.34 -4.92 24.47
C ILE A 334 6.17 -3.78 23.49
N GLU A 335 6.10 -4.10 22.20
CA GLU A 335 5.82 -3.13 21.15
C GLU A 335 4.36 -3.25 20.68
N SER A 336 3.72 -2.11 20.47
CA SER A 336 2.41 -2.00 19.81
C SER A 336 2.60 -1.24 18.49
N PRO A 337 3.14 -1.89 17.45
CA PRO A 337 3.61 -1.19 16.25
C PRO A 337 2.49 -0.61 15.37
N ASN A 338 1.24 -1.06 15.49
CA ASN A 338 0.14 -0.68 14.60
C ASN A 338 -0.99 0.13 15.28
N VAL A 339 -1.63 0.97 14.45
CA VAL A 339 -2.60 2.04 14.75
C VAL A 339 -3.84 1.56 15.51
N SER A 340 -4.53 2.50 16.17
CA SER A 340 -5.80 2.32 16.87
C SER A 340 -6.89 1.67 16.02
N ASP A 341 -7.76 0.87 16.64
CA ASP A 341 -9.03 0.46 16.04
C ASP A 341 -10.17 1.34 16.51
N SER A 342 -11.01 1.74 15.57
CA SER A 342 -12.19 2.53 15.90
C SER A 342 -13.34 2.29 14.92
N ILE A 343 -14.56 2.29 15.47
CA ILE A 343 -15.79 2.46 14.69
C ILE A 343 -16.52 3.64 15.32
N SER A 344 -16.68 4.73 14.59
CA SER A 344 -17.22 5.99 15.14
C SER A 344 -18.19 6.66 14.19
N SER A 345 -19.39 6.97 14.66
CA SER A 345 -20.36 7.75 13.90
C SER A 345 -20.39 9.19 14.39
N ALA A 346 -20.60 10.15 13.48
CA ALA A 346 -20.94 11.53 13.82
C ALA A 346 -22.33 11.67 14.46
N SER A 347 -23.19 10.66 14.35
CA SER A 347 -24.51 10.61 14.96
C SER A 347 -24.68 9.29 15.73
N ASN A 348 -25.41 8.32 15.21
CA ASN A 348 -25.70 7.05 15.89
C ASN A 348 -25.01 5.86 15.21
N ILE A 349 -24.70 4.83 16.02
CA ILE A 349 -24.26 3.53 15.53
C ILE A 349 -25.37 2.51 15.81
N TYR A 350 -25.85 1.87 14.75
CA TYR A 350 -26.81 0.77 14.80
C TYR A 350 -26.12 -0.54 14.41
N LYS A 351 -26.21 -1.55 15.28
CA LYS A 351 -25.93 -2.95 14.93
C LYS A 351 -27.29 -3.67 14.87
N CYS A 352 -27.61 -4.23 13.71
CA CYS A 352 -28.89 -4.91 13.48
C CYS A 352 -28.68 -6.41 13.28
#